data_AF-A0A832PXM7-F1
#
_entry.id   AF-A0A832PXM7-F1
#
_cell.length_a   1.000
_cell.length_b   1.000
_cell.length_c   1.000
_cell.angle_alpha   90.00
_cell.angle_beta   90.00
_cell.angle_gamma   90.00
#
_symmetry.space_group_name_H-M   'P 1'
#
loop_
_entity.id
_entity.type
_entity.pdbx_description
1 polymer ?
#
loop_
_entity_poly.entity_id
_entity_poly.type
_entity_poly.pdbx_seq_one_letter_code
_entity_poly.pdbx_strand_id
1 'polypeptide(L)'
;MKMPGKILTLILGALLFSANAFAFGDSYPILQAPAANSTEYPEALWVAANSSNYSTGRSGETIQYVIIHVMQGSYAGSISWFQNPAARSSAHYMLRSSDGEITQMVSEANTAWHAGNLLYNRRSIGLEHEGWVTDASWFTDAMYESSARLVAHLCDKYGIPKDRDHIIGHHEVPDPYNPGQYGGAGHHTDPGSLWDWNRYIALIRGVEPELIGELIGYVREGDIMNADGGIANATVELSTGLTTKTDAMGLYRFQELEPGTYTISVSAEGYVSQTDTKEVVAGAQNWKSFGLQKAGCESDCGDKECGFDDCGNSCGTCDDGQACRNGQCACMPNDHLACCDNAVCWFDSCKNQGVVRQRCPYGCADAECLDKPTQPEPDVFEAEVADDQDDLGEPEPDLGQEPDSEPEPEQTEDNGYSYDVPPLPQPYDEECEPCNGGCSAGSSNAFGALSILFMIAVIAIGRRRFQ
;
A
#
# COMPACT_ATOMS: atom_id res chain seq x y z
N MET A 1 -67.42 36.81 0.47
CA MET A 1 -68.68 37.20 -0.20
C MET A 1 -68.35 37.89 -1.53
N LYS A 2 -68.90 37.34 -2.62
CA LYS A 2 -69.27 37.96 -3.92
C LYS A 2 -68.23 38.77 -4.74
N MET A 3 -67.87 38.18 -5.90
CA MET A 3 -67.64 38.90 -7.17
C MET A 3 -68.94 39.55 -7.69
N PRO A 4 -68.84 40.52 -8.61
CA PRO A 4 -69.09 40.27 -10.06
C PRO A 4 -68.13 41.09 -10.97
N GLY A 5 -67.94 40.92 -12.29
CA GLY A 5 -68.51 40.06 -13.33
C GLY A 5 -68.38 40.72 -14.73
N LYS A 6 -67.66 40.03 -15.65
CA LYS A 6 -67.79 39.94 -17.13
C LYS A 6 -67.35 41.07 -18.09
N ILE A 7 -66.54 40.69 -19.11
CA ILE A 7 -66.80 40.66 -20.59
C ILE A 7 -65.50 40.17 -21.31
N LEU A 8 -65.44 38.93 -21.82
CA LEU A 8 -65.40 38.47 -23.24
C LEU A 8 -64.38 39.22 -24.15
N THR A 9 -63.36 38.56 -24.72
CA THR A 9 -63.36 38.00 -26.09
C THR A 9 -62.11 37.14 -26.37
N LEU A 10 -62.31 35.96 -26.97
CA LEU A 10 -61.31 35.03 -27.52
C LEU A 10 -60.84 35.51 -28.91
N ILE A 11 -59.53 35.49 -29.19
CA ILE A 11 -58.99 35.30 -30.56
C ILE A 11 -57.74 34.40 -30.47
N LEU A 12 -57.83 33.24 -31.13
CA LEU A 12 -56.74 32.34 -31.50
C LEU A 12 -55.86 33.02 -32.57
N GLY A 13 -54.55 33.01 -32.40
CA GLY A 13 -53.58 33.43 -33.42
C GLY A 13 -52.34 32.55 -33.38
N ALA A 14 -52.33 31.50 -34.20
CA ALA A 14 -51.15 30.68 -34.47
C ALA A 14 -50.16 31.49 -35.32
N LEU A 15 -48.93 31.68 -34.84
CA LEU A 15 -47.80 32.19 -35.62
C LEU A 15 -46.86 31.02 -35.95
N LEU A 16 -47.00 30.53 -37.18
CA LEU A 16 -45.99 29.74 -37.86
C LEU A 16 -44.81 30.65 -38.20
N PHE A 17 -43.68 30.48 -37.52
CA PHE A 17 -42.39 30.95 -38.01
C PHE A 17 -41.68 29.78 -38.70
N SER A 18 -41.65 29.84 -40.03
CA SER A 18 -40.78 29.02 -40.87
C SER A 18 -39.35 29.58 -40.78
N ALA A 19 -38.46 28.86 -40.09
CA ALA A 19 -37.02 29.09 -40.17
C ALA A 19 -36.43 28.14 -41.22
N ASN A 20 -35.99 28.71 -42.35
CA ASN A 20 -35.15 28.00 -43.32
C ASN A 20 -33.79 27.73 -42.69
N ALA A 21 -33.40 26.47 -42.62
CA ALA A 21 -32.05 26.04 -42.28
C ALA A 21 -31.09 26.39 -43.43
N PHE A 22 -30.11 27.24 -43.16
CA PHE A 22 -28.86 27.27 -43.91
C PHE A 22 -27.80 26.59 -43.05
N ALA A 23 -27.35 25.42 -43.51
CA ALA A 23 -26.25 24.69 -42.92
C ALA A 23 -24.92 25.36 -43.33
N PHE A 24 -24.24 25.95 -42.35
CA PHE A 24 -22.79 26.10 -42.38
C PHE A 24 -22.24 25.17 -41.31
N GLY A 25 -21.46 24.18 -41.77
CA GLY A 25 -20.77 23.23 -40.91
C GLY A 25 -19.58 23.91 -40.27
N ASP A 26 -19.76 24.39 -39.05
CA ASP A 26 -18.68 24.58 -38.11
C ASP A 26 -18.79 23.45 -37.09
N SER A 27 -17.80 22.57 -37.10
CA SER A 27 -17.58 21.56 -36.06
C SER A 27 -17.20 22.27 -34.77
N TYR A 28 -18.19 22.77 -34.05
CA TYR A 28 -18.02 23.16 -32.66
C TYR A 28 -17.81 21.87 -31.84
N PRO A 29 -16.79 21.82 -30.96
CA PRO A 29 -16.69 20.72 -30.01
C PRO A 29 -18.01 20.69 -29.22
N ILE A 30 -18.67 19.53 -29.23
CA ILE A 30 -19.83 19.30 -28.38
C ILE A 30 -19.29 19.44 -26.96
N LEU A 31 -19.61 20.55 -26.28
CA LEU A 31 -19.43 20.64 -24.84
C LEU A 31 -20.27 19.50 -24.25
N GLN A 32 -19.60 18.42 -23.84
CA GLN A 32 -20.19 17.37 -23.04
C GLN A 32 -20.76 18.07 -21.80
N ALA A 33 -22.07 17.91 -21.56
CA ALA A 33 -22.69 18.48 -20.38
C ALA A 33 -21.86 18.07 -19.15
N PRO A 34 -21.58 18.98 -18.20
CA PRO A 34 -20.84 18.61 -17.01
C PRO A 34 -21.55 17.43 -16.35
N ALA A 35 -20.78 16.41 -15.98
CA ALA A 35 -21.31 15.26 -15.25
C ALA A 35 -22.08 15.81 -14.04
N ALA A 36 -23.31 15.37 -13.86
CA ALA A 36 -24.09 15.76 -12.70
C ALA A 36 -23.40 15.24 -11.43
N ASN A 37 -23.49 15.96 -10.32
CA ASN A 37 -22.97 15.44 -9.06
C ASN A 37 -23.79 14.21 -8.61
N SER A 38 -23.13 13.31 -7.90
CA SER A 38 -23.76 12.19 -7.22
C SER A 38 -24.78 12.67 -6.18
N THR A 39 -25.87 11.93 -6.04
CA THR A 39 -26.86 12.15 -4.98
C THR A 39 -26.47 11.48 -3.65
N GLU A 40 -25.53 10.53 -3.67
CA GLU A 40 -25.12 9.74 -2.49
C GLU A 40 -23.89 10.34 -1.79
N TYR A 41 -23.02 11.01 -2.56
CA TYR A 41 -21.93 11.84 -2.08
C TYR A 41 -21.79 13.09 -2.97
N PRO A 42 -22.33 14.26 -2.57
CA PRO A 42 -22.47 15.44 -3.44
C PRO A 42 -21.18 16.05 -4.00
N GLU A 43 -20.02 15.75 -3.42
CA GLU A 43 -18.73 16.18 -3.95
C GLU A 43 -18.23 15.29 -5.11
N ALA A 44 -18.80 14.10 -5.28
CA ALA A 44 -18.47 13.24 -6.41
C ALA A 44 -19.26 13.63 -7.66
N LEU A 45 -18.63 13.50 -8.82
CA LEU A 45 -19.31 13.44 -10.12
C LEU A 45 -20.04 12.10 -10.27
N TRP A 46 -21.08 12.05 -11.10
CA TRP A 46 -21.77 10.82 -11.46
C TRP A 46 -21.49 10.44 -12.91
N VAL A 47 -20.84 9.28 -13.11
CA VAL A 47 -20.61 8.68 -14.43
C VAL A 47 -20.91 7.19 -14.34
N ALA A 48 -22.11 6.79 -14.76
CA ALA A 48 -22.56 5.41 -14.60
C ALA A 48 -21.61 4.39 -15.29
N ALA A 49 -21.25 3.35 -14.55
CA ALA A 49 -20.73 2.11 -15.12
C ALA A 49 -21.78 1.43 -16.00
N ASN A 50 -21.35 0.54 -16.89
CA ASN A 50 -22.27 -0.27 -17.66
C ASN A 50 -23.11 -1.16 -16.74
N SER A 51 -24.42 -1.28 -17.00
CA SER A 51 -25.31 -2.14 -16.22
C SER A 51 -24.93 -3.63 -16.27
N SER A 52 -24.09 -4.05 -17.22
CA SER A 52 -23.56 -5.41 -17.32
C SER A 52 -22.41 -5.71 -16.36
N ASN A 53 -21.90 -4.70 -15.63
CA ASN A 53 -20.70 -4.81 -14.80
C ASN A 53 -20.99 -4.80 -13.28
N TYR A 54 -22.25 -4.74 -12.86
CA TYR A 54 -22.65 -4.78 -11.45
C TYR A 54 -23.98 -5.51 -11.28
N SER A 55 -24.33 -5.87 -10.04
CA SER A 55 -25.62 -6.46 -9.71
C SER A 55 -26.53 -5.47 -9.00
N THR A 56 -27.82 -5.47 -9.34
CA THR A 56 -28.81 -4.65 -8.62
C THR A 56 -29.02 -5.17 -7.21
N GLY A 57 -29.00 -4.28 -6.22
CA GLY A 57 -29.13 -4.63 -4.81
C GLY A 57 -27.91 -5.36 -4.22
N ARG A 58 -28.03 -5.77 -2.96
CA ARG A 58 -27.00 -6.47 -2.18
C ARG A 58 -27.40 -7.86 -1.69
N SER A 59 -28.51 -8.38 -2.20
CA SER A 59 -29.04 -9.71 -1.81
C SER A 59 -29.28 -9.87 -0.30
N GLY A 60 -29.71 -8.80 0.38
CA GLY A 60 -29.97 -8.80 1.83
C GLY A 60 -28.76 -8.53 2.72
N GLU A 61 -27.56 -8.41 2.14
CA GLU A 61 -26.35 -8.06 2.88
C GLU A 61 -26.29 -6.56 3.21
N THR A 62 -25.67 -6.23 4.34
CA THR A 62 -25.35 -4.86 4.73
C THR A 62 -23.91 -4.52 4.39
N ILE A 63 -23.66 -3.24 4.08
CA ILE A 63 -22.32 -2.71 3.90
C ILE A 63 -21.63 -2.70 5.26
N GLN A 64 -20.47 -3.34 5.34
CA GLN A 64 -19.64 -3.51 6.52
C GLN A 64 -18.18 -3.12 6.26
N TYR A 65 -17.78 -3.01 4.99
CA TYR A 65 -16.40 -2.75 4.61
C TYR A 65 -16.30 -1.62 3.58
N VAL A 66 -15.17 -0.94 3.59
CA VAL A 66 -14.68 -0.16 2.46
C VAL A 66 -13.42 -0.86 1.95
N ILE A 67 -13.36 -1.14 0.65
CA ILE A 67 -12.20 -1.82 0.04
C ILE A 67 -11.47 -0.81 -0.83
N ILE A 68 -10.18 -0.63 -0.54
CA ILE A 68 -9.26 0.29 -1.20
C ILE A 68 -8.52 -0.46 -2.30
N HIS A 69 -8.61 0.07 -3.51
CA HIS A 69 -7.97 -0.45 -4.72
C HIS A 69 -7.01 0.58 -5.30
N VAL A 70 -6.02 0.11 -6.04
CA VAL A 70 -5.23 0.93 -6.98
C VAL A 70 -5.48 0.42 -8.39
N MET A 71 -5.88 1.33 -9.29
CA MET A 71 -6.37 1.00 -10.63
C MET A 71 -5.36 0.25 -11.52
N GLN A 72 -4.06 0.36 -11.22
CA GLN A 72 -2.96 -0.02 -12.13
C GLN A 72 -3.12 0.65 -13.51
N GLY A 73 -3.56 1.90 -13.50
CA GLY A 73 -4.00 2.64 -14.67
C GLY A 73 -4.49 4.06 -14.35
N SER A 74 -4.92 4.77 -15.41
CA SER A 74 -5.37 6.16 -15.32
C SER A 74 -6.86 6.28 -14.98
N TYR A 75 -7.24 7.39 -14.34
CA TYR A 75 -8.60 7.71 -13.94
C TYR A 75 -9.59 7.66 -15.11
N ALA A 76 -9.27 8.34 -16.21
CA ALA A 76 -10.12 8.35 -17.40
C ALA A 76 -10.17 6.96 -18.08
N GLY A 77 -9.05 6.23 -18.07
CA GLY A 77 -8.98 4.88 -18.62
C GLY A 77 -9.88 3.90 -17.88
N SER A 78 -9.83 3.92 -16.55
CA SER A 78 -10.62 3.03 -15.69
C SER A 78 -12.12 3.36 -15.74
N ILE A 79 -12.48 4.65 -15.81
CA ILE A 79 -13.88 5.06 -16.07
C ILE A 79 -14.36 4.49 -17.41
N SER A 80 -13.58 4.65 -18.48
CA SER A 80 -13.92 4.08 -19.78
C SER A 80 -14.01 2.54 -19.74
N TRP A 81 -13.16 1.88 -18.95
CA TRP A 81 -13.17 0.44 -18.79
C TRP A 81 -14.46 -0.04 -18.12
N PHE A 82 -14.91 0.61 -17.04
CA PHE A 82 -16.16 0.24 -16.37
C PHE A 82 -17.43 0.56 -17.17
N GLN A 83 -17.34 1.38 -18.22
CA GLN A 83 -18.42 1.59 -19.20
C GLN A 83 -18.46 0.54 -20.31
N ASN A 84 -17.40 -0.25 -20.48
CA ASN A 84 -17.36 -1.36 -21.43
C ASN A 84 -18.16 -2.56 -20.88
N PRO A 85 -19.23 -3.02 -21.55
CA PRO A 85 -20.02 -4.16 -21.09
C PRO A 85 -19.23 -5.47 -21.02
N ALA A 86 -18.09 -5.57 -21.71
CA ALA A 86 -17.22 -6.74 -21.67
C ALA A 86 -16.25 -6.76 -20.47
N ALA A 87 -16.16 -5.67 -19.69
CA ALA A 87 -15.19 -5.57 -18.60
C ALA A 87 -15.45 -6.56 -17.46
N ARG A 88 -16.73 -6.85 -17.17
CA ARG A 88 -17.15 -7.74 -16.08
C ARG A 88 -16.54 -7.34 -14.73
N SER A 89 -16.29 -6.04 -14.54
CA SER A 89 -15.71 -5.44 -13.35
C SER A 89 -16.19 -3.99 -13.22
N SER A 90 -16.31 -3.51 -11.99
CA SER A 90 -16.68 -2.13 -11.66
C SER A 90 -16.34 -1.82 -10.21
N ALA A 91 -16.12 -0.56 -9.89
CA ALA A 91 -16.11 -0.04 -8.53
C ALA A 91 -17.20 1.00 -8.29
N HIS A 92 -17.43 1.37 -7.03
CA HIS A 92 -18.43 2.39 -6.69
C HIS A 92 -17.87 3.78 -6.94
N TYR A 93 -16.62 4.02 -6.56
CA TYR A 93 -15.97 5.33 -6.63
C TYR A 93 -14.58 5.24 -7.27
N MET A 94 -14.23 6.27 -8.04
CA MET A 94 -12.95 6.46 -8.74
C MET A 94 -12.32 7.75 -8.26
N LEU A 95 -11.03 7.72 -7.91
CA LEU A 95 -10.32 8.84 -7.29
C LEU A 95 -9.12 9.23 -8.15
N ARG A 96 -9.10 10.50 -8.60
CA ARG A 96 -8.04 11.04 -9.46
C ARG A 96 -6.83 11.45 -8.63
N SER A 97 -5.64 11.09 -9.11
CA SER A 97 -4.37 11.36 -8.43
C SER A 97 -4.03 12.85 -8.39
N SER A 98 -4.21 13.56 -9.49
CA SER A 98 -3.69 14.93 -9.62
C SER A 98 -4.31 15.96 -8.67
N ASP A 99 -5.57 15.77 -8.29
CA ASP A 99 -6.36 16.79 -7.58
C ASP A 99 -7.43 16.21 -6.64
N GLY A 100 -7.52 14.88 -6.51
CA GLY A 100 -8.48 14.23 -5.64
C GLY A 100 -9.92 14.24 -6.15
N GLU A 101 -10.18 14.53 -7.44
CA GLU A 101 -11.53 14.45 -8.00
C GLU A 101 -12.12 13.04 -7.81
N ILE A 102 -13.38 13.00 -7.39
CA ILE A 102 -14.11 11.75 -7.13
C ILE A 102 -15.20 11.59 -8.19
N THR A 103 -15.28 10.41 -8.80
CA THR A 103 -16.40 10.00 -9.65
C THR A 103 -17.06 8.76 -9.06
N GLN A 104 -18.36 8.82 -8.82
CA GLN A 104 -19.18 7.66 -8.52
C GLN A 104 -19.68 7.00 -9.82
N MET A 105 -19.55 5.68 -9.91
CA MET A 105 -19.94 4.90 -11.08
C MET A 105 -21.03 3.86 -10.83
N VAL A 106 -21.10 3.30 -9.61
CA VAL A 106 -22.15 2.36 -9.19
C VAL A 106 -22.82 2.92 -7.95
N SER A 107 -24.15 2.91 -7.94
CA SER A 107 -24.91 3.32 -6.75
C SER A 107 -24.55 2.44 -5.57
N GLU A 108 -24.43 3.04 -4.38
CA GLU A 108 -24.09 2.31 -3.16
C GLU A 108 -25.17 1.27 -2.77
N ALA A 109 -26.40 1.41 -3.28
CA ALA A 109 -27.46 0.40 -3.11
C ALA A 109 -27.22 -0.89 -3.92
N ASN A 110 -26.35 -0.84 -4.94
CA ASN A 110 -26.04 -1.96 -5.83
C ASN A 110 -24.69 -2.60 -5.47
N THR A 111 -24.45 -3.81 -5.97
CA THR A 111 -23.20 -4.55 -5.75
C THR A 111 -22.27 -4.36 -6.95
N ALA A 112 -21.24 -3.51 -6.80
CA ALA A 112 -20.14 -3.44 -7.78
C ALA A 112 -19.28 -4.72 -7.73
N TRP A 113 -18.68 -5.10 -8.86
CA TRP A 113 -17.80 -6.27 -8.96
C TRP A 113 -16.31 -5.87 -8.94
N HIS A 114 -15.74 -5.66 -7.75
CA HIS A 114 -14.38 -5.13 -7.60
C HIS A 114 -13.42 -6.08 -6.85
N ALA A 115 -13.91 -6.87 -5.90
CA ALA A 115 -13.03 -7.59 -4.96
C ALA A 115 -12.69 -9.03 -5.38
N GLY A 116 -13.22 -9.54 -6.50
CA GLY A 116 -13.03 -10.95 -6.88
C GLY A 116 -13.61 -11.96 -5.88
N ASN A 117 -14.46 -11.51 -4.94
CA ASN A 117 -15.15 -12.31 -3.95
C ASN A 117 -16.59 -11.79 -3.78
N LEU A 118 -17.59 -12.61 -4.12
CA LEU A 118 -18.99 -12.17 -4.17
C LEU A 118 -19.54 -11.74 -2.79
N LEU A 119 -19.12 -12.40 -1.71
CA LEU A 119 -19.57 -12.04 -0.37
C LEU A 119 -19.05 -10.67 0.03
N TYR A 120 -17.77 -10.41 -0.23
CA TYR A 120 -17.15 -9.10 0.03
C TYR A 120 -17.71 -8.00 -0.87
N ASN A 121 -17.93 -8.27 -2.16
CA ASN A 121 -18.59 -7.32 -3.08
C ASN A 121 -19.94 -6.85 -2.52
N ARG A 122 -20.77 -7.78 -2.02
CA ARG A 122 -22.10 -7.44 -1.46
C ARG A 122 -22.02 -6.65 -0.16
N ARG A 123 -20.97 -6.86 0.63
CA ARG A 123 -20.77 -6.24 1.95
C ARG A 123 -19.86 -5.01 1.92
N SER A 124 -19.47 -4.52 0.76
CA SER A 124 -18.50 -3.43 0.69
C SER A 124 -18.80 -2.36 -0.34
N ILE A 125 -18.10 -1.23 -0.17
CA ILE A 125 -17.94 -0.16 -1.14
C ILE A 125 -16.49 -0.17 -1.62
N GLY A 126 -16.26 -0.52 -2.89
CA GLY A 126 -14.95 -0.41 -3.56
C GLY A 126 -14.63 0.99 -4.06
N LEU A 127 -13.43 1.48 -3.71
CA LEU A 127 -12.82 2.74 -4.16
C LEU A 127 -11.55 2.44 -4.96
N GLU A 128 -11.48 2.93 -6.18
CA GLU A 128 -10.34 2.79 -7.09
C GLU A 128 -9.51 4.07 -7.09
N HIS A 129 -8.22 3.97 -6.79
CA HIS A 129 -7.27 5.08 -6.78
C HIS A 129 -6.40 5.05 -8.02
N GLU A 130 -6.39 6.13 -8.80
CA GLU A 130 -5.52 6.25 -9.98
C GLU A 130 -4.04 6.08 -9.62
N GLY A 131 -3.33 5.25 -10.37
CA GLY A 131 -1.89 5.09 -10.21
C GLY A 131 -1.39 3.66 -10.36
N TRP A 132 -0.15 3.45 -9.90
CA TRP A 132 0.56 2.18 -9.92
C TRP A 132 1.12 1.84 -8.54
N VAL A 133 0.93 0.60 -8.08
CA VAL A 133 1.36 0.14 -6.75
C VAL A 133 2.87 0.21 -6.50
N THR A 134 3.65 0.37 -7.58
CA THR A 134 5.11 0.46 -7.55
C THR A 134 5.65 1.89 -7.58
N ASP A 135 4.79 2.90 -7.61
CA ASP A 135 5.19 4.31 -7.71
C ASP A 135 4.37 5.19 -6.76
N ALA A 136 4.98 5.54 -5.63
CA ALA A 136 4.35 6.34 -4.58
C ALA A 136 3.99 7.76 -5.03
N SER A 137 4.54 8.27 -6.13
CA SER A 137 4.24 9.63 -6.61
C SER A 137 2.77 9.80 -7.06
N TRP A 138 2.07 8.70 -7.32
CA TRP A 138 0.64 8.69 -7.62
C TRP A 138 -0.25 8.87 -6.39
N PHE A 139 0.27 8.60 -5.18
CA PHE A 139 -0.50 8.69 -3.94
C PHE A 139 -0.35 10.08 -3.32
N THR A 140 -0.93 11.06 -4.01
CA THR A 140 -0.81 12.48 -3.66
C THR A 140 -1.64 12.83 -2.42
N ASP A 141 -1.30 13.96 -1.80
CA ASP A 141 -2.05 14.51 -0.67
C ASP A 141 -3.51 14.75 -1.03
N ALA A 142 -3.76 15.35 -2.20
CA ALA A 142 -5.12 15.64 -2.67
C ALA A 142 -5.98 14.38 -2.82
N MET A 143 -5.38 13.29 -3.32
CA MET A 143 -6.05 11.99 -3.43
C MET A 143 -6.33 11.42 -2.04
N TYR A 144 -5.33 11.34 -1.16
CA TYR A 144 -5.50 10.79 0.20
C TYR A 144 -6.57 11.55 0.98
N GLU A 145 -6.54 12.89 0.96
CA GLU A 145 -7.50 13.74 1.67
C GLU A 145 -8.92 13.57 1.15
N SER A 146 -9.11 13.62 -0.18
CA SER A 146 -10.45 13.50 -0.77
C SER A 146 -11.02 12.10 -0.57
N SER A 147 -10.18 11.07 -0.75
CA SER A 147 -10.53 9.68 -0.47
C SER A 147 -10.91 9.48 1.00
N ALA A 148 -10.11 10.01 1.94
CA ALA A 148 -10.36 9.89 3.36
C ALA A 148 -11.67 10.57 3.78
N ARG A 149 -11.99 11.75 3.23
CA ARG A 149 -13.30 12.40 3.46
C ARG A 149 -14.47 11.53 2.99
N LEU A 150 -14.35 10.93 1.80
CA LEU A 150 -15.36 10.02 1.28
C LEU A 150 -15.52 8.79 2.19
N VAL A 151 -14.41 8.15 2.59
CA VAL A 151 -14.48 6.99 3.48
C VAL A 151 -15.04 7.34 4.84
N ALA A 152 -14.66 8.48 5.41
CA ALA A 152 -15.24 8.97 6.66
C ALA A 152 -16.76 9.14 6.56
N HIS A 153 -17.25 9.75 5.47
CA HIS A 153 -18.69 9.87 5.17
C HIS A 153 -19.38 8.51 5.05
N LEU A 154 -18.78 7.56 4.33
CA LEU A 154 -19.32 6.20 4.18
C LEU A 154 -19.38 5.47 5.53
N CYS A 155 -18.33 5.60 6.35
CA CYS A 155 -18.29 5.05 7.69
C CYS A 155 -19.42 5.60 8.56
N ASP A 156 -19.61 6.92 8.57
CA ASP A 156 -20.66 7.57 9.35
C ASP A 156 -22.07 7.20 8.83
N LYS A 157 -22.25 7.09 7.51
CA LYS A 157 -23.52 6.73 6.87
C LYS A 157 -23.94 5.29 7.17
N TYR A 158 -23.00 4.35 7.15
CA TYR A 158 -23.28 2.91 7.29
C TYR A 158 -22.95 2.34 8.67
N GLY A 159 -22.40 3.14 9.58
CA GLY A 159 -21.99 2.69 10.91
C GLY A 159 -20.77 1.76 10.88
N ILE A 160 -19.85 1.97 9.92
CA ILE A 160 -18.63 1.18 9.78
C ILE A 160 -17.56 1.79 10.70
N PRO A 161 -16.92 1.01 11.60
CA PRO A 161 -15.78 1.47 12.36
C PRO A 161 -14.64 1.99 11.47
N LYS A 162 -14.01 3.10 11.88
CA LYS A 162 -12.91 3.76 11.13
C LYS A 162 -11.56 3.10 11.45
N ASP A 163 -11.46 1.79 11.27
CA ASP A 163 -10.28 0.98 11.58
C ASP A 163 -9.87 0.06 10.43
N ARG A 164 -8.75 -0.64 10.59
CA ARG A 164 -8.19 -1.55 9.59
C ARG A 164 -8.87 -2.91 9.50
N ASP A 165 -9.78 -3.23 10.43
CA ASP A 165 -10.58 -4.44 10.34
C ASP A 165 -11.75 -4.25 9.35
N HIS A 166 -12.14 -3.00 9.06
CA HIS A 166 -13.29 -2.68 8.20
C HIS A 166 -12.92 -1.88 6.95
N ILE A 167 -11.84 -1.09 6.99
CA ILE A 167 -11.29 -0.40 5.83
C ILE A 167 -10.08 -1.22 5.38
N ILE A 168 -10.23 -2.02 4.32
CA ILE A 168 -9.25 -3.03 3.89
C ILE A 168 -8.72 -2.79 2.48
N GLY A 169 -7.55 -3.32 2.16
CA GLY A 169 -7.03 -3.37 0.79
C GLY A 169 -7.57 -4.57 0.02
N HIS A 170 -7.52 -4.52 -1.32
CA HIS A 170 -7.92 -5.66 -2.15
C HIS A 170 -7.10 -6.92 -1.82
N HIS A 171 -5.79 -6.78 -1.58
CA HIS A 171 -4.91 -7.88 -1.18
C HIS A 171 -5.30 -8.57 0.14
N GLU A 172 -6.17 -7.97 0.97
CA GLU A 172 -6.64 -8.55 2.23
C GLU A 172 -7.96 -9.32 2.06
N VAL A 173 -8.58 -9.24 0.89
CA VAL A 173 -9.81 -9.96 0.58
C VAL A 173 -9.49 -11.45 0.40
N PRO A 174 -10.11 -12.36 1.16
CA PRO A 174 -9.88 -13.80 0.99
C PRO A 174 -10.25 -14.28 -0.41
N ASP A 175 -9.46 -15.21 -0.95
CA ASP A 175 -9.85 -15.97 -2.14
C ASP A 175 -11.03 -16.90 -1.80
N PRO A 176 -12.18 -16.78 -2.50
CA PRO A 176 -13.32 -17.66 -2.27
C PRO A 176 -13.11 -19.12 -2.65
N TYR A 177 -12.09 -19.44 -3.45
CA TYR A 177 -11.83 -20.78 -4.00
C TYR A 177 -10.62 -21.46 -3.37
N ASN A 178 -9.68 -20.71 -2.80
CA ASN A 178 -8.44 -21.24 -2.21
C ASN A 178 -8.24 -20.73 -0.77
N PRO A 179 -8.67 -21.49 0.25
CA PRO A 179 -8.50 -21.10 1.65
C PRO A 179 -7.03 -20.81 2.00
N GLY A 180 -6.79 -19.66 2.65
CA GLY A 180 -5.45 -19.20 3.02
C GLY A 180 -4.77 -18.33 1.96
N GLN A 181 -5.37 -18.16 0.78
CA GLN A 181 -4.97 -17.16 -0.21
C GLN A 181 -5.85 -15.91 -0.13
N TYR A 182 -5.31 -14.78 -0.60
CA TYR A 182 -5.92 -13.46 -0.51
C TYR A 182 -5.72 -12.66 -1.82
N GLY A 183 -6.34 -11.49 -1.93
CA GLY A 183 -6.44 -10.72 -3.18
C GLY A 183 -7.67 -11.07 -4.02
N GLY A 184 -8.67 -11.71 -3.39
CA GLY A 184 -9.80 -12.33 -4.09
C GLY A 184 -9.36 -13.43 -5.07
N ALA A 185 -10.27 -13.86 -5.95
CA ALA A 185 -9.98 -14.93 -6.91
C ALA A 185 -8.85 -14.63 -7.92
N GLY A 186 -8.43 -13.37 -8.03
CA GLY A 186 -7.34 -12.95 -8.92
C GLY A 186 -5.98 -12.82 -8.22
N HIS A 187 -5.91 -13.04 -6.90
CA HIS A 187 -4.70 -12.84 -6.09
C HIS A 187 -4.08 -11.44 -6.25
N HIS A 188 -4.95 -10.43 -6.26
CA HIS A 188 -4.55 -9.04 -6.36
C HIS A 188 -3.66 -8.61 -5.19
N THR A 189 -2.74 -7.68 -5.46
CA THR A 189 -1.76 -7.18 -4.49
C THR A 189 -1.96 -5.72 -4.11
N ASP A 190 -2.93 -5.04 -4.72
CA ASP A 190 -3.22 -3.63 -4.45
C ASP A 190 -3.93 -3.42 -3.09
N PRO A 191 -3.81 -2.23 -2.47
CA PRO A 191 -3.16 -1.01 -2.95
C PRO A 191 -1.62 -1.03 -2.91
N GLY A 192 -1.01 -2.16 -2.51
CA GLY A 192 0.43 -2.35 -2.51
C GLY A 192 1.13 -1.81 -1.26
N SER A 193 2.42 -2.13 -1.12
CA SER A 193 3.21 -1.77 0.06
C SER A 193 3.54 -0.28 0.16
N LEU A 194 3.37 0.48 -0.92
CA LEU A 194 3.59 1.92 -0.96
C LEU A 194 2.35 2.73 -0.53
N TRP A 195 1.21 2.07 -0.30
CA TRP A 195 0.03 2.73 0.28
C TRP A 195 0.22 2.93 1.78
N ASP A 196 0.19 4.19 2.22
CA ASP A 196 0.40 4.57 3.61
C ASP A 196 -0.91 4.46 4.39
N TRP A 197 -1.15 3.26 4.93
CA TRP A 197 -2.34 2.98 5.74
C TRP A 197 -2.43 3.83 7.01
N ASN A 198 -1.31 4.16 7.64
CA ASN A 198 -1.30 4.95 8.88
C ASN A 198 -1.77 6.37 8.57
N ARG A 199 -1.20 6.97 7.53
CA ARG A 199 -1.62 8.27 7.03
C ARG A 199 -3.10 8.28 6.67
N TYR A 200 -3.52 7.27 5.92
CA TYR A 200 -4.89 7.22 5.40
C TYR A 200 -5.93 7.09 6.51
N ILE A 201 -5.71 6.19 7.48
CA ILE A 201 -6.62 6.01 8.62
C ILE A 201 -6.65 7.26 9.51
N ALA A 202 -5.51 7.93 9.71
CA ALA A 202 -5.46 9.20 10.44
C ALA A 202 -6.35 10.26 9.76
N LEU A 203 -6.20 10.46 8.46
CA LEU A 203 -7.04 11.37 7.68
C LEU A 203 -8.54 11.01 7.77
N ILE A 204 -8.90 9.72 7.70
CA ILE A 204 -10.30 9.25 7.82
C ILE A 204 -10.90 9.59 9.18
N ARG A 205 -10.08 9.54 10.23
CA ARG A 205 -10.49 9.89 11.59
C ARG A 205 -10.49 11.41 11.85
N GLY A 206 -9.99 12.20 10.90
CA GLY A 206 -9.80 13.64 11.06
C GLY A 206 -8.66 13.97 12.03
N VAL A 207 -7.66 13.09 12.11
CA VAL A 207 -6.43 13.27 12.88
C VAL A 207 -5.30 13.49 11.88
N GLU A 208 -4.56 14.59 11.97
CA GLU A 208 -3.50 14.90 11.00
C GLU A 208 -2.40 13.81 11.04
N PRO A 209 -1.96 13.26 9.89
CA PRO A 209 -1.09 12.09 9.81
C PRO A 209 0.36 12.31 10.27
N GLU A 210 0.81 13.56 10.41
CA GLU A 210 2.08 13.89 11.07
C GLU A 210 1.99 13.83 12.61
N LEU A 211 0.80 13.58 13.16
CA LEU A 211 0.52 13.67 14.59
C LEU A 211 0.24 12.32 15.23
N ILE A 212 0.74 11.17 14.74
CA ILE A 212 0.66 9.91 15.49
C ILE A 212 1.91 9.01 15.38
N GLY A 213 2.27 8.35 16.49
CA GLY A 213 3.33 7.35 16.61
C GLY A 213 2.82 6.08 17.31
N GLU A 214 3.59 4.98 17.22
CA GLU A 214 3.30 3.73 17.92
C GLU A 214 4.17 3.63 19.18
N LEU A 215 3.61 3.15 20.29
CA LEU A 215 4.36 2.78 21.50
C LEU A 215 4.24 1.28 21.76
N ILE A 216 5.37 0.58 21.74
CA ILE A 216 5.47 -0.87 21.92
C ILE A 216 6.38 -1.19 23.12
N GLY A 217 6.07 -2.26 23.84
CA GLY A 217 6.93 -2.74 24.90
C GLY A 217 6.62 -4.14 25.39
N TYR A 218 7.55 -4.71 26.14
CA TYR A 218 7.32 -5.92 26.93
C TYR A 218 7.21 -5.56 28.41
N VAL A 219 6.32 -6.23 29.12
CA VAL A 219 6.28 -6.28 30.58
C VAL A 219 6.74 -7.67 31.01
N ARG A 220 7.82 -7.71 31.79
CA ARG A 220 8.47 -8.94 32.21
C ARG A 220 8.70 -8.98 33.71
N GLU A 221 8.78 -10.18 34.27
CA GLU A 221 9.17 -10.40 35.64
C GLU A 221 10.68 -10.18 35.80
N GLY A 222 11.04 -9.22 36.65
CA GLY A 222 12.42 -8.86 36.94
C GLY A 222 13.18 -8.32 35.73
N ASP A 223 14.12 -9.10 35.19
CA ASP A 223 14.96 -8.70 34.06
C ASP A 223 14.17 -8.63 32.75
N ILE A 224 14.12 -7.43 32.16
CA ILE A 224 13.48 -7.18 30.86
C ILE A 224 14.08 -8.02 29.72
N MET A 225 15.29 -8.54 29.87
CA MET A 225 15.95 -9.37 28.86
C MET A 225 15.49 -10.83 28.89
N ASN A 226 14.83 -11.27 29.97
CA ASN A 226 14.31 -12.63 30.08
C ASN A 226 13.10 -12.85 29.16
N ALA A 227 13.32 -13.51 28.03
CA ALA A 227 12.30 -13.76 27.01
C ALA A 227 11.13 -14.61 27.51
N ASP A 228 11.39 -15.48 28.48
CA ASP A 228 10.39 -16.37 29.07
C ASP A 228 9.67 -15.72 30.26
N GLY A 229 10.12 -14.54 30.71
CA GLY A 229 9.57 -13.82 31.85
C GLY A 229 8.33 -12.98 31.56
N GLY A 230 7.63 -13.20 30.45
CA GLY A 230 6.47 -12.39 30.05
C GLY A 230 5.35 -12.38 31.09
N ILE A 231 4.92 -11.20 31.54
CA ILE A 231 3.78 -11.07 32.45
C ILE A 231 2.52 -10.83 31.62
N ALA A 232 1.66 -11.84 31.53
CA ALA A 232 0.38 -11.73 30.84
C ALA A 232 -0.65 -10.92 31.64
N ASN A 233 -1.57 -10.25 30.95
CA ASN A 233 -2.66 -9.46 31.54
C ASN A 233 -2.23 -8.31 32.47
N ALA A 234 -0.96 -7.89 32.44
CA ALA A 234 -0.51 -6.68 33.08
C ALA A 234 -1.25 -5.47 32.49
N THR A 235 -1.71 -4.54 33.33
CA THR A 235 -2.28 -3.28 32.87
C THR A 235 -1.16 -2.32 32.54
N VAL A 236 -1.17 -1.79 31.33
CA VAL A 236 -0.35 -0.64 30.95
C VAL A 236 -1.29 0.54 30.75
N GLU A 237 -1.04 1.65 31.44
CA GLU A 237 -1.83 2.87 31.39
C GLU A 237 -0.93 4.05 31.02
N LEU A 238 -1.40 4.89 30.09
CA LEU A 238 -0.72 6.13 29.72
C LEU A 238 -1.27 7.31 30.53
N SER A 239 -0.50 8.39 30.66
CA SER A 239 -0.93 9.65 31.29
C SER A 239 -2.19 10.26 30.68
N THR A 240 -2.58 9.84 29.47
CA THR A 240 -3.82 10.23 28.80
C THR A 240 -5.05 9.46 29.31
N GLY A 241 -4.86 8.41 30.11
CA GLY A 241 -5.90 7.48 30.56
C GLY A 241 -6.16 6.31 29.60
N LEU A 242 -5.44 6.25 28.46
CA LEU A 242 -5.48 5.09 27.58
C LEU A 242 -4.88 3.88 28.29
N THR A 243 -5.54 2.72 28.17
CA THR A 243 -5.09 1.47 28.79
C THR A 243 -5.03 0.34 27.77
N THR A 244 -4.11 -0.59 27.99
CA THR A 244 -4.06 -1.87 27.27
C THR A 244 -3.62 -2.98 28.22
N LYS A 245 -3.73 -4.22 27.76
CA LYS A 245 -3.30 -5.43 28.46
C LYS A 245 -2.19 -6.12 27.69
N THR A 246 -1.23 -6.67 28.41
CA THR A 246 -0.19 -7.49 27.80
C THR A 246 -0.70 -8.86 27.37
N ASP A 247 -0.16 -9.38 26.26
CA ASP A 247 -0.43 -10.74 25.79
C ASP A 247 0.33 -11.81 26.60
N ALA A 248 0.28 -13.08 26.15
CA ALA A 248 0.94 -14.20 26.81
C ALA A 248 2.49 -14.07 26.89
N MET A 249 3.10 -13.26 26.01
CA MET A 249 4.53 -12.99 25.99
C MET A 249 4.88 -11.69 26.75
N GLY A 250 3.91 -11.04 27.37
CA GLY A 250 4.09 -9.76 28.04
C GLY A 250 4.12 -8.56 27.09
N LEU A 251 3.82 -8.73 25.80
CA LEU A 251 3.86 -7.64 24.82
C LEU A 251 2.62 -6.73 24.96
N TYR A 252 2.83 -5.42 24.91
CA TYR A 252 1.78 -4.42 24.77
C TYR A 252 2.03 -3.49 23.58
N ARG A 253 0.95 -2.92 23.05
CA ARG A 253 0.99 -1.90 21.98
C ARG A 253 -0.05 -0.83 22.24
N PHE A 254 0.34 0.42 22.02
CA PHE A 254 -0.56 1.54 21.79
C PHE A 254 -0.27 2.07 20.38
N GLN A 255 -1.31 2.11 19.58
CA GLN A 255 -1.27 2.69 18.25
C GLN A 255 -1.84 4.11 18.32
N GLU A 256 -1.53 4.91 17.30
CA GLU A 256 -2.19 6.21 17.07
C GLU A 256 -1.99 7.23 18.20
N LEU A 257 -0.80 7.25 18.81
CA LEU A 257 -0.47 8.18 19.89
C LEU A 257 0.07 9.50 19.35
N GLU A 258 -0.52 10.63 19.75
CA GLU A 258 0.02 11.95 19.43
C GLU A 258 1.49 12.10 19.85
N PRO A 259 2.37 12.75 19.07
CA PRO A 259 3.74 13.00 19.46
C PRO A 259 3.79 13.77 20.78
N GLY A 260 4.64 13.30 21.68
CA GLY A 260 4.71 13.86 23.00
C GLY A 260 5.28 12.91 24.02
N THR A 261 5.49 13.42 25.22
CA THR A 261 5.98 12.61 26.33
C THR A 261 4.79 11.99 27.06
N TYR A 262 4.73 10.66 27.05
CA TYR A 262 3.77 9.89 27.82
C TYR A 262 4.42 9.41 29.10
N THR A 263 3.71 9.55 30.22
CA THR A 263 4.01 8.74 31.41
C THR A 263 3.29 7.41 31.26
N ILE A 264 4.00 6.32 31.44
CA ILE A 264 3.51 4.96 31.28
C ILE A 264 3.55 4.32 32.66
N SER A 265 2.40 3.94 33.19
CA SER A 265 2.25 3.21 34.45
C SER A 265 1.89 1.77 34.17
N VAL A 266 2.68 0.84 34.70
CA VAL A 266 2.48 -0.59 34.52
C VAL A 266 2.19 -1.24 35.86
N SER A 267 1.13 -2.05 35.91
CA SER A 267 0.73 -2.80 37.11
C SER A 267 0.29 -4.21 36.77
N ALA A 268 0.60 -5.15 37.66
CA ALA A 268 0.14 -6.53 37.58
C ALA A 268 -0.11 -7.05 39.00
N GLU A 269 -1.08 -7.96 39.16
CA GLU A 269 -1.37 -8.57 40.45
C GLU A 269 -0.17 -9.35 40.97
N GLY A 270 0.21 -9.12 42.24
CA GLY A 270 1.39 -9.75 42.84
C GLY A 270 2.73 -9.09 42.51
N TYR A 271 2.74 -7.98 41.76
CA TYR A 271 3.94 -7.24 41.40
C TYR A 271 3.91 -5.79 41.92
N VAL A 272 5.10 -5.22 42.12
CA VAL A 272 5.28 -3.80 42.40
C VAL A 272 5.13 -3.03 41.08
N SER A 273 4.17 -2.11 41.05
CA SER A 273 3.94 -1.25 39.88
C SER A 273 5.16 -0.38 39.57
N GLN A 274 5.38 -0.15 38.27
CA GLN A 274 6.44 0.70 37.76
C GLN A 274 5.85 1.87 36.98
N THR A 275 6.59 2.97 36.89
CA THR A 275 6.20 4.10 36.05
C THR A 275 7.44 4.74 35.47
N ASP A 276 7.39 5.08 34.19
CA ASP A 276 8.48 5.74 33.47
C ASP A 276 7.91 6.53 32.29
N THR A 277 8.71 7.37 31.65
CA THR A 277 8.29 8.18 30.51
C THR A 277 8.88 7.69 29.19
N LYS A 278 8.18 8.02 28.11
CA LYS A 278 8.64 7.85 26.73
C LYS A 278 8.18 9.02 25.89
N GLU A 279 9.12 9.64 25.18
CA GLU A 279 8.80 10.51 24.06
C GLU A 279 8.39 9.63 22.87
N VAL A 280 7.14 9.82 22.43
CA VAL A 280 6.60 9.24 21.21
C VAL A 280 6.89 10.22 20.09
N VAL A 281 7.65 9.78 19.11
CA VAL A 281 7.90 10.51 17.87
C VAL A 281 6.94 9.99 16.80
N ALA A 282 6.38 10.92 16.02
CA ALA A 282 5.52 10.59 14.88
C ALA A 282 6.24 9.66 13.90
N GLY A 283 5.49 8.75 13.27
CA GLY A 283 6.01 7.90 12.20
C GLY A 283 7.12 6.92 12.62
N ALA A 284 7.36 6.74 13.93
CA ALA A 284 8.35 5.81 14.46
C ALA A 284 7.71 4.76 15.38
N GLN A 285 8.36 3.59 15.47
CA GLN A 285 8.10 2.64 16.55
C GLN A 285 8.86 3.08 17.80
N ASN A 286 8.12 3.53 18.80
CA ASN A 286 8.68 4.01 20.05
C ASN A 286 8.69 2.85 21.04
N TRP A 287 9.88 2.37 21.39
CA TRP A 287 10.03 1.25 22.32
C TRP A 287 10.19 1.71 23.78
N LYS A 288 9.48 1.06 24.70
CA LYS A 288 9.67 1.15 26.15
C LYS A 288 9.23 -0.16 26.81
N SER A 289 10.11 -0.87 27.52
CA SER A 289 9.75 -2.12 28.22
C SER A 289 9.92 -1.95 29.73
N PHE A 290 9.22 -2.78 30.51
CA PHE A 290 9.16 -2.71 31.96
C PHE A 290 9.49 -4.07 32.60
N GLY A 291 10.36 -4.04 33.60
CA GLY A 291 10.62 -5.17 34.48
C GLY A 291 9.89 -4.95 35.80
N LEU A 292 8.92 -5.80 36.13
CA LEU A 292 8.19 -5.72 37.40
C LEU A 292 8.77 -6.71 38.42
N GLN A 293 8.94 -6.23 39.65
CA GLN A 293 9.37 -7.06 40.78
C GLN A 293 8.18 -7.71 41.45
N LYS A 294 8.29 -8.98 41.86
CA LYS A 294 7.27 -9.59 42.73
C LYS A 294 7.17 -8.84 44.05
N ALA A 295 5.95 -8.52 44.47
CA ALA A 295 5.70 -7.81 45.71
C ALA A 295 6.10 -8.69 46.91
N GLY A 296 6.94 -8.14 47.80
CA GLY A 296 7.44 -8.87 48.97
C GLY A 296 8.55 -9.87 48.67
N CYS A 297 9.18 -9.80 47.48
CA CYS A 297 10.34 -10.62 47.17
C CYS A 297 11.60 -10.06 47.83
N GLU A 298 12.39 -10.94 48.45
CA GLU A 298 13.69 -10.64 49.03
C GLU A 298 14.77 -11.18 48.09
N SER A 299 15.50 -10.27 47.44
CA SER A 299 16.52 -10.64 46.44
C SER A 299 17.66 -11.40 47.11
N ASP A 300 17.96 -12.61 46.65
CA ASP A 300 19.14 -13.36 47.07
C ASP A 300 20.11 -13.62 45.91
N CYS A 301 21.14 -12.78 45.87
CA CYS A 301 22.22 -12.88 44.91
C CYS A 301 23.36 -13.79 45.36
N GLY A 302 23.39 -14.21 46.63
CA GLY A 302 24.46 -15.01 47.23
C GLY A 302 25.88 -14.63 46.76
N ASP A 303 26.76 -15.63 46.70
CA ASP A 303 28.05 -15.55 46.01
C ASP A 303 27.94 -16.03 44.55
N LYS A 304 26.78 -15.82 43.88
CA LYS A 304 26.54 -16.29 42.51
C LYS A 304 27.44 -15.51 41.53
N GLU A 305 28.06 -16.22 40.60
CA GLU A 305 28.82 -15.63 39.47
C GLU A 305 27.86 -14.85 38.56
N CYS A 306 26.77 -15.47 38.10
CA CYS A 306 25.60 -14.78 37.57
C CYS A 306 24.39 -15.72 37.58
N GLY A 307 23.23 -15.21 37.95
CA GLY A 307 21.98 -15.96 37.95
C GLY A 307 20.80 -15.08 38.31
N PHE A 308 19.62 -15.67 38.42
CA PHE A 308 18.45 -14.94 38.91
C PHE A 308 18.47 -14.84 40.44
N ASP A 309 17.98 -13.73 40.98
CA ASP A 309 17.93 -13.38 42.41
C ASP A 309 16.72 -13.96 43.16
N ASP A 310 16.09 -14.99 42.60
CA ASP A 310 14.80 -15.56 43.02
C ASP A 310 13.60 -14.58 42.95
N CYS A 311 13.84 -13.32 42.59
CA CYS A 311 12.86 -12.28 42.28
C CYS A 311 12.73 -11.98 40.79
N GLY A 312 13.45 -12.72 39.95
CA GLY A 312 13.43 -12.62 38.49
C GLY A 312 14.46 -11.65 37.92
N ASN A 313 15.25 -10.94 38.73
CA ASN A 313 16.35 -10.12 38.23
C ASN A 313 17.61 -10.95 38.06
N SER A 314 18.39 -10.61 37.05
CA SER A 314 19.76 -11.09 36.94
C SER A 314 20.65 -10.37 37.95
N CYS A 315 21.43 -11.11 38.73
CA CYS A 315 22.47 -10.57 39.59
C CYS A 315 23.65 -11.55 39.79
N GLY A 316 24.77 -11.00 40.23
CA GLY A 316 26.05 -11.71 40.38
C GLY A 316 27.22 -10.82 39.94
N THR A 317 28.43 -11.36 40.00
CA THR A 317 29.65 -10.70 39.52
C THR A 317 30.21 -11.47 38.33
N CYS A 318 30.25 -10.82 37.17
CA CYS A 318 30.83 -11.37 35.96
C CYS A 318 32.29 -10.91 35.75
N ASP A 319 32.99 -11.57 34.84
CA ASP A 319 34.33 -11.17 34.41
C ASP A 319 34.36 -9.75 33.79
N ASP A 320 35.56 -9.17 33.73
CA ASP A 320 35.79 -7.83 33.18
C ASP A 320 35.18 -7.68 31.78
N GLY A 321 34.29 -6.69 31.63
CA GLY A 321 33.59 -6.40 30.38
C GLY A 321 32.32 -7.23 30.17
N GLN A 322 31.88 -8.05 31.12
CA GLN A 322 30.59 -8.75 31.07
C GLN A 322 29.60 -8.17 32.08
N ALA A 323 28.31 -8.31 31.76
CA ALA A 323 27.22 -7.98 32.66
C ALA A 323 26.33 -9.21 32.85
N CYS A 324 25.79 -9.38 34.06
CA CYS A 324 24.83 -10.45 34.34
C CYS A 324 23.47 -10.08 33.72
N ARG A 325 23.10 -10.73 32.61
CA ARG A 325 21.85 -10.50 31.87
C ARG A 325 21.21 -11.83 31.52
N ASN A 326 19.90 -11.94 31.68
CA ASN A 326 19.17 -13.19 31.51
C ASN A 326 19.77 -14.38 32.31
N GLY A 327 20.24 -14.12 33.54
CA GLY A 327 20.88 -15.11 34.40
C GLY A 327 22.21 -15.66 33.88
N GLN A 328 22.83 -15.00 32.89
CA GLN A 328 24.12 -15.40 32.32
C GLN A 328 25.06 -14.21 32.18
N CYS A 329 26.36 -14.45 32.37
CA CYS A 329 27.36 -13.43 32.07
C CYS A 329 27.48 -13.28 30.56
N ALA A 330 27.18 -12.08 30.06
CA ALA A 330 27.20 -11.78 28.65
C ALA A 330 27.86 -10.43 28.38
N CYS A 331 28.55 -10.35 27.25
CA CYS A 331 29.08 -9.11 26.71
C CYS A 331 27.90 -8.21 26.31
N MET A 332 27.93 -6.94 26.69
CA MET A 332 26.95 -5.95 26.26
C MET A 332 27.13 -5.71 24.77
N PRO A 333 26.13 -6.02 23.93
CA PRO A 333 26.23 -5.76 22.51
C PRO A 333 26.27 -4.26 22.25
N ASN A 334 27.00 -3.84 21.21
CA ASN A 334 27.09 -2.44 20.77
C ASN A 334 27.57 -1.49 21.87
N ASP A 335 28.55 -1.92 22.67
CA ASP A 335 29.13 -1.15 23.78
C ASP A 335 29.85 0.12 23.28
N HIS A 336 30.66 -0.02 22.24
CA HIS A 336 31.33 1.12 21.60
C HIS A 336 31.52 0.89 20.10
N LEU A 337 31.90 1.96 19.40
CA LEU A 337 32.23 1.91 17.98
C LEU A 337 33.74 1.96 17.80
N ALA A 338 34.24 1.23 16.82
CA ALA A 338 35.61 1.34 16.37
C ALA A 338 35.73 1.00 14.88
N CYS A 339 36.89 1.30 14.31
CA CYS A 339 37.18 0.97 12.91
C CYS A 339 37.39 -0.54 12.74
N CYS A 340 36.76 -1.08 11.70
CA CYS A 340 36.88 -2.47 11.25
C CYS A 340 37.12 -2.45 9.74
N ASP A 341 38.34 -2.74 9.30
CA ASP A 341 38.74 -2.60 7.91
C ASP A 341 38.35 -1.21 7.33
N ASN A 342 37.60 -1.19 6.23
CA ASN A 342 37.07 0.02 5.59
C ASN A 342 35.67 0.37 6.08
N ALA A 343 35.39 0.24 7.38
CA ALA A 343 34.10 0.51 7.98
C ALA A 343 34.20 0.95 9.45
N VAL A 344 33.12 1.54 9.97
CA VAL A 344 32.85 1.67 11.40
C VAL A 344 31.98 0.48 11.81
N CYS A 345 32.42 -0.29 12.80
CA CYS A 345 31.64 -1.39 13.39
C CYS A 345 31.29 -1.09 14.83
N TRP A 346 30.18 -1.68 15.27
CA TRP A 346 29.93 -1.88 16.69
C TRP A 346 30.87 -2.94 17.24
N PHE A 347 31.32 -2.76 18.48
CA PHE A 347 32.01 -3.76 19.28
C PHE A 347 31.20 -4.01 20.55
N ASP A 348 31.18 -5.26 21.01
CA ASP A 348 30.62 -5.56 22.32
C ASP A 348 31.60 -5.17 23.45
N SER A 349 31.13 -5.19 24.70
CA SER A 349 31.96 -4.82 25.86
C SER A 349 33.09 -5.79 26.15
N CYS A 350 33.11 -6.96 25.48
CA CYS A 350 34.21 -7.92 25.50
C CYS A 350 35.16 -7.73 24.30
N LYS A 351 34.99 -6.67 23.52
CA LYS A 351 35.81 -6.28 22.37
C LYS A 351 35.65 -7.20 21.15
N ASN A 352 34.57 -7.98 21.07
CA ASN A 352 34.24 -8.70 19.85
C ASN A 352 33.60 -7.74 18.84
N GLN A 353 33.99 -7.87 17.57
CA GLN A 353 33.41 -7.08 16.49
C GLN A 353 31.97 -7.55 16.19
N GLY A 354 31.02 -6.62 16.25
CA GLY A 354 29.64 -6.79 15.87
C GLY A 354 29.36 -6.32 14.43
N VAL A 355 28.14 -5.81 14.21
CA VAL A 355 27.69 -5.41 12.88
C VAL A 355 28.38 -4.15 12.37
N VAL A 356 28.57 -4.08 11.05
CA VAL A 356 29.02 -2.87 10.36
C VAL A 356 27.95 -1.79 10.49
N ARG A 357 28.26 -0.68 11.17
CA ARG A 357 27.40 0.50 11.25
C ARG A 357 27.43 1.30 9.96
N GLN A 358 28.62 1.50 9.40
CA GLN A 358 28.81 2.34 8.21
C GLN A 358 30.03 1.87 7.42
N ARG A 359 29.91 1.71 6.11
CA ARG A 359 31.06 1.49 5.22
C ARG A 359 31.74 2.82 4.91
N CYS A 360 33.06 2.83 4.94
CA CYS A 360 33.90 4.01 4.76
C CYS A 360 34.74 3.87 3.48
N PRO A 361 34.30 4.48 2.37
CA PRO A 361 34.98 4.38 1.07
C PRO A 361 36.44 4.85 1.09
N TYR A 362 36.80 5.73 2.03
CA TYR A 362 38.14 6.30 2.17
C TYR A 362 38.88 5.82 3.42
N GLY A 363 38.43 4.71 4.01
CA GLY A 363 38.96 4.19 5.26
C GLY A 363 38.29 4.80 6.49
N CYS A 364 38.61 4.27 7.66
CA CYS A 364 38.07 4.69 8.95
C CYS A 364 39.20 5.11 9.90
N ALA A 365 38.97 6.14 10.72
CA ALA A 365 39.82 6.49 11.86
C ALA A 365 38.95 6.94 13.04
N ASP A 366 39.37 6.64 14.27
CA ASP A 366 38.70 7.08 15.52
C ASP A 366 37.19 6.80 15.57
N ALA A 367 36.78 5.63 15.05
CA ALA A 367 35.38 5.20 14.94
C ALA A 367 34.50 6.03 13.99
N GLU A 368 35.12 6.77 13.06
CA GLU A 368 34.44 7.57 12.06
C GLU A 368 35.01 7.31 10.64
N CYS A 369 34.17 7.52 9.63
CA CYS A 369 34.62 7.41 8.24
C CYS A 369 35.47 8.61 7.86
N LEU A 370 36.60 8.36 7.19
CA LEU A 370 37.41 9.40 6.61
C LEU A 370 36.70 10.01 5.39
N ASP A 371 36.86 11.31 5.23
CA ASP A 371 36.41 12.02 4.03
C ASP A 371 37.33 11.75 2.85
N LYS A 372 36.81 12.00 1.65
CA LYS A 372 37.58 11.90 0.41
C LYS A 372 38.87 12.74 0.54
N PRO A 373 40.06 12.17 0.26
CA PRO A 373 41.28 12.96 0.23
C PRO A 373 41.11 14.12 -0.76
N THR A 374 41.16 15.35 -0.25
CA THR A 374 41.20 16.54 -1.09
C THR A 374 42.53 16.50 -1.83
N GLN A 375 42.51 16.24 -3.14
CA GLN A 375 43.69 16.41 -3.98
C GLN A 375 44.18 17.86 -3.80
N PRO A 376 45.47 18.10 -3.52
CA PRO A 376 46.00 19.44 -3.66
C PRO A 376 45.86 19.86 -5.12
N GLU A 377 45.27 21.03 -5.36
CA GLU A 377 45.18 21.66 -6.68
C GLU A 377 46.58 21.62 -7.34
N PRO A 378 46.73 21.14 -8.59
CA PRO A 378 48.04 21.06 -9.22
C PRO A 378 48.57 22.46 -9.50
N ASP A 379 49.70 22.80 -8.89
CA ASP A 379 50.51 23.97 -9.26
C ASP A 379 50.87 23.88 -10.75
N VAL A 380 50.46 24.90 -11.50
CA VAL A 380 50.81 25.11 -12.89
C VAL A 380 52.31 25.35 -12.99
N PHE A 381 53.07 24.37 -13.48
CA PHE A 381 54.37 24.61 -14.09
C PHE A 381 54.51 23.81 -15.38
N GLU A 382 54.59 24.55 -16.48
CA GLU A 382 55.07 24.11 -17.78
C GLU A 382 56.52 23.61 -17.66
N ALA A 383 56.86 22.49 -18.31
CA ALA A 383 57.84 22.45 -19.42
C ALA A 383 58.39 21.03 -19.71
N GLU A 384 58.49 20.77 -21.01
CA GLU A 384 59.49 19.97 -21.73
C GLU A 384 59.39 18.43 -21.78
N VAL A 385 58.69 18.00 -22.83
CA VAL A 385 59.11 17.06 -23.89
C VAL A 385 60.43 16.29 -23.65
N ALA A 386 60.32 14.96 -23.55
CA ALA A 386 61.29 14.05 -24.16
C ALA A 386 60.56 12.80 -24.66
N ASP A 387 60.74 12.58 -25.95
CA ASP A 387 60.33 11.48 -26.81
C ASP A 387 61.17 10.23 -26.46
N ASP A 388 60.54 9.05 -26.35
CA ASP A 388 61.17 7.77 -26.64
C ASP A 388 60.08 6.69 -26.77
N GLN A 389 59.76 6.36 -28.03
CA GLN A 389 59.18 5.07 -28.40
C GLN A 389 60.30 4.08 -28.65
N ASP A 390 60.19 2.86 -28.10
CA ASP A 390 60.39 1.63 -28.87
C ASP A 390 59.92 0.38 -28.10
N ASP A 391 58.95 -0.30 -28.74
CA ASP A 391 58.92 -1.72 -29.08
C ASP A 391 59.16 -2.80 -28.00
N LEU A 392 58.15 -3.66 -27.78
CA LEU A 392 58.16 -5.10 -28.11
C LEU A 392 57.04 -5.89 -27.39
N GLY A 393 56.13 -6.48 -28.18
CA GLY A 393 55.69 -7.89 -28.03
C GLY A 393 54.43 -8.21 -27.22
N GLU A 394 53.31 -8.46 -27.91
CA GLU A 394 52.18 -9.27 -27.41
C GLU A 394 52.38 -10.76 -27.73
N PRO A 395 51.68 -11.66 -27.00
CA PRO A 395 51.01 -12.77 -27.69
C PRO A 395 49.57 -13.05 -27.25
N GLU A 396 48.76 -13.48 -28.21
CA GLU A 396 47.35 -13.92 -28.10
C GLU A 396 47.18 -15.33 -27.47
N PRO A 397 45.95 -15.73 -27.04
CA PRO A 397 45.64 -17.10 -26.65
C PRO A 397 44.90 -17.91 -27.75
N ASP A 398 45.32 -19.17 -27.87
CA ASP A 398 44.84 -20.21 -28.80
C ASP A 398 43.65 -21.03 -28.25
N LEU A 399 42.79 -21.50 -29.16
CA LEU A 399 41.57 -22.29 -28.96
C LEU A 399 41.75 -23.72 -29.50
N GLY A 400 41.21 -24.71 -28.80
CA GLY A 400 40.89 -26.05 -29.36
C GLY A 400 41.04 -27.14 -28.30
N GLN A 401 40.01 -27.85 -27.84
CA GLN A 401 38.98 -28.71 -28.46
C GLN A 401 39.13 -30.16 -27.91
N GLU A 402 38.01 -30.64 -27.37
CA GLU A 402 37.54 -31.99 -26.97
C GLU A 402 37.86 -33.15 -27.96
N PRO A 403 37.65 -34.47 -27.67
CA PRO A 403 36.36 -35.02 -27.16
C PRO A 403 36.24 -36.41 -26.46
N ASP A 404 34.99 -36.68 -26.05
CA ASP A 404 34.18 -37.93 -25.99
C ASP A 404 34.49 -39.08 -24.99
N SER A 405 33.50 -39.42 -24.13
CA SER A 405 32.57 -40.57 -24.30
C SER A 405 31.91 -41.07 -22.99
N GLU A 406 30.58 -41.19 -23.03
CA GLU A 406 29.63 -41.91 -22.13
C GLU A 406 29.74 -43.47 -22.29
N PRO A 407 29.08 -44.36 -21.50
CA PRO A 407 27.71 -44.25 -20.94
C PRO A 407 27.37 -44.89 -19.56
N GLU A 408 26.15 -44.62 -19.12
CA GLU A 408 25.32 -45.23 -18.04
C GLU A 408 24.91 -46.71 -18.33
N PRO A 409 24.35 -47.54 -17.39
CA PRO A 409 23.01 -47.30 -16.78
C PRO A 409 22.64 -47.98 -15.43
N GLU A 410 21.42 -47.67 -14.97
CA GLU A 410 20.31 -48.60 -14.57
C GLU A 410 19.65 -48.50 -13.17
N GLN A 411 18.36 -48.88 -13.16
CA GLN A 411 17.23 -48.51 -12.30
C GLN A 411 17.04 -49.37 -11.04
N THR A 412 16.14 -48.95 -10.12
CA THR A 412 15.13 -49.84 -9.48
C THR A 412 13.93 -49.06 -8.90
N GLU A 413 12.80 -49.76 -8.83
CA GLU A 413 11.40 -49.30 -8.69
C GLU A 413 10.85 -49.30 -7.24
N ASP A 414 9.78 -48.50 -7.06
CA ASP A 414 8.48 -48.70 -6.38
C ASP A 414 8.35 -49.21 -4.91
N ASN A 415 7.42 -48.57 -4.18
CA ASN A 415 6.37 -49.19 -3.34
C ASN A 415 5.46 -48.10 -2.72
N GLY A 416 4.18 -48.08 -3.15
CA GLY A 416 3.15 -47.15 -2.71
C GLY A 416 2.38 -47.51 -1.43
N TYR A 417 1.46 -46.60 -1.05
CA TYR A 417 0.26 -46.89 -0.24
C TYR A 417 -0.88 -45.94 -0.64
N SER A 418 -2.04 -46.55 -0.94
CA SER A 418 -3.31 -45.93 -1.34
C SER A 418 -4.28 -45.87 -0.16
N TYR A 419 -5.10 -44.82 -0.08
CA TYR A 419 -6.39 -44.84 0.61
C TYR A 419 -7.48 -44.27 -0.30
N ASP A 420 -8.49 -45.10 -0.57
CA ASP A 420 -9.65 -44.84 -1.41
C ASP A 420 -10.63 -43.83 -0.77
N VAL A 421 -11.12 -42.87 -1.57
CA VAL A 421 -12.28 -42.01 -1.28
C VAL A 421 -13.34 -42.23 -2.37
N PRO A 422 -14.63 -42.45 -2.05
CA PRO A 422 -15.67 -42.73 -3.04
C PRO A 422 -16.07 -41.48 -3.85
N PRO A 423 -16.59 -41.64 -5.09
CA PRO A 423 -16.78 -40.52 -6.01
C PRO A 423 -18.06 -39.72 -5.73
N LEU A 424 -17.96 -38.39 -5.83
CA LEU A 424 -19.07 -37.45 -5.92
C LEU A 424 -19.40 -37.14 -7.41
N PRO A 425 -20.65 -36.74 -7.72
CA PRO A 425 -21.20 -36.82 -9.07
C PRO A 425 -20.71 -35.70 -10.00
N GLN A 426 -20.77 -36.02 -11.31
CA GLN A 426 -20.18 -35.27 -12.42
C GLN A 426 -20.78 -33.86 -12.63
N PRO A 427 -19.97 -32.88 -13.08
CA PRO A 427 -20.46 -31.62 -13.61
C PRO A 427 -20.85 -31.77 -15.09
N TYR A 428 -21.86 -30.99 -15.49
CA TYR A 428 -22.45 -30.94 -16.81
C TYR A 428 -21.52 -30.20 -17.78
N ASP A 429 -21.30 -30.78 -18.96
CA ASP A 429 -20.62 -30.20 -20.11
C ASP A 429 -21.50 -29.17 -20.83
N GLU A 430 -20.91 -28.03 -21.21
CA GLU A 430 -21.29 -27.33 -22.46
C GLU A 430 -20.09 -26.55 -23.02
N GLU A 431 -19.33 -27.26 -23.86
CA GLU A 431 -18.69 -26.88 -25.13
C GLU A 431 -18.23 -25.42 -25.35
N CYS A 432 -16.89 -25.22 -25.36
CA CYS A 432 -16.22 -24.17 -26.11
C CYS A 432 -15.71 -24.73 -27.45
N GLU A 433 -16.19 -24.22 -28.58
CA GLU A 433 -15.57 -24.45 -29.89
C GLU A 433 -14.41 -23.47 -30.19
N PRO A 434 -13.43 -23.84 -31.03
CA PRO A 434 -12.09 -23.27 -31.03
C PRO A 434 -11.88 -22.13 -32.04
N CYS A 435 -11.15 -21.08 -31.63
CA CYS A 435 -10.59 -20.08 -32.53
C CYS A 435 -9.45 -20.67 -33.38
N ASN A 436 -9.66 -20.68 -34.69
CA ASN A 436 -8.73 -21.18 -35.69
C ASN A 436 -7.94 -20.01 -36.33
N GLY A 437 -6.62 -20.02 -36.17
CA GLY A 437 -5.62 -19.25 -36.94
C GLY A 437 -5.56 -17.73 -36.66
N GLY A 438 -4.41 -17.06 -36.61
CA GLY A 438 -3.02 -17.41 -36.86
C GLY A 438 -2.21 -16.11 -36.77
N CYS A 439 -1.03 -16.18 -36.14
CA CYS A 439 -0.09 -15.06 -36.02
C CYS A 439 0.54 -14.71 -37.37
N SER A 440 0.64 -13.41 -37.69
CA SER A 440 1.74 -12.90 -38.53
C SER A 440 2.07 -11.45 -38.21
N ALA A 441 3.37 -11.19 -38.12
CA ALA A 441 4.03 -9.96 -37.72
C ALA A 441 3.95 -8.81 -38.75
N GLY A 442 4.16 -7.59 -38.25
CA GLY A 442 5.19 -6.71 -38.81
C GLY A 442 4.78 -5.55 -39.74
N SER A 443 5.21 -4.36 -39.30
CA SER A 443 5.72 -3.24 -40.11
C SER A 443 4.75 -2.20 -40.69
N SER A 444 4.89 -0.99 -40.13
CA SER A 444 5.04 0.34 -40.77
C SER A 444 4.51 0.55 -42.19
N ASN A 445 3.74 1.63 -42.39
CA ASN A 445 3.84 2.40 -43.63
C ASN A 445 3.48 3.89 -43.45
N ALA A 446 4.35 4.71 -44.04
CA ALA A 446 4.19 6.11 -44.35
C ALA A 446 3.61 6.28 -45.78
N PHE A 447 3.18 7.51 -46.07
CA PHE A 447 2.88 8.11 -47.39
C PHE A 447 1.64 7.64 -48.19
N GLY A 448 0.71 8.58 -48.38
CA GLY A 448 0.66 9.32 -49.65
C GLY A 448 -0.26 8.82 -50.77
N ALA A 449 -1.38 9.54 -50.92
CA ALA A 449 -2.02 9.98 -52.17
C ALA A 449 -2.41 8.95 -53.26
N LEU A 450 -3.72 8.83 -53.53
CA LEU A 450 -4.36 9.22 -54.80
C LEU A 450 -5.87 8.91 -54.74
N SER A 451 -6.72 9.91 -55.00
CA SER A 451 -7.76 9.83 -56.05
C SER A 451 -8.60 11.12 -56.06
N ILE A 452 -8.34 11.93 -57.07
CA ILE A 452 -9.09 13.09 -57.52
C ILE A 452 -10.19 12.60 -58.46
N LEU A 453 -11.47 13.00 -58.26
CA LEU A 453 -12.47 13.24 -59.33
C LEU A 453 -13.82 13.68 -58.72
N PHE A 454 -14.10 14.99 -58.68
CA PHE A 454 -15.12 15.64 -59.53
C PHE A 454 -15.18 17.15 -59.26
N MET A 455 -15.30 17.90 -60.36
CA MET A 455 -15.15 19.33 -60.51
C MET A 455 -16.47 20.12 -60.30
N ILE A 456 -16.31 21.31 -59.67
CA ILE A 456 -16.75 22.66 -60.09
C ILE A 456 -18.23 23.06 -59.99
N ALA A 457 -18.47 23.92 -58.99
CA ALA A 457 -19.09 25.26 -58.99
C ALA A 457 -20.41 25.53 -59.74
N VAL A 458 -21.34 26.22 -59.05
CA VAL A 458 -21.65 27.65 -59.22
C VAL A 458 -22.73 28.07 -58.21
N ILE A 459 -22.47 29.16 -57.47
CA ILE A 459 -23.50 30.04 -56.88
C ILE A 459 -23.51 31.31 -57.72
N ALA A 460 -24.66 31.67 -58.29
CA ALA A 460 -24.96 33.04 -58.70
C ALA A 460 -26.47 33.30 -58.67
N ILE A 461 -26.90 33.99 -57.60
CA ILE A 461 -27.80 35.15 -57.55
C ILE A 461 -29.05 35.10 -58.46
N GLY A 462 -30.21 35.08 -57.81
CA GLY A 462 -31.51 35.14 -58.47
C GLY A 462 -31.89 36.50 -59.07
N ARG A 463 -32.93 36.48 -59.91
CA ARG A 463 -33.93 37.55 -60.04
C ARG A 463 -35.08 37.13 -60.97
N ARG A 464 -36.29 37.46 -60.52
CA ARG A 464 -37.51 37.80 -61.28
C ARG A 464 -38.39 36.68 -61.87
N ARG A 465 -39.51 36.50 -61.16
CA ARG A 465 -40.92 36.67 -61.59
C ARG A 465 -41.26 36.58 -63.09
N PHE A 466 -42.38 35.89 -63.29
CA PHE A 466 -43.54 36.14 -64.17
C PHE A 466 -43.80 35.12 -65.30
N GLN A 467 -45.03 34.61 -65.23
CA GLN A 467 -45.86 33.85 -66.18
C GLN A 467 -45.64 32.34 -66.25
#